data_AF-A0A2M8KRT7-F1
#
_entry.id   AF-A0A2M8KRT7-F1
#
_cell.length_a   1.000
_cell.length_b   1.000
_cell.length_c   1.000
_cell.angle_alpha   90.00
_cell.angle_beta   90.00
_cell.angle_gamma   90.00
#
_symmetry.space_group_name_H-M   'P 1'
#
loop_
_entity.id
_entity.type
_entity.pdbx_description
1 polymer ?
#
loop_
_entity_poly.entity_id
_entity_poly.type
_entity_poly.pdbx_seq_one_letter_code
_entity_poly.pdbx_strand_id
1 'polypeptide(L)'
;AVGNAFIYSLSFTTVDVPVVDTFPSGFDSYTEQRDLKERPDIYLANKLPHVSESFQMILEVPDDGPYVYRVKMKIANVEKVRKDVITWLHSINLTDSDIAEFDIRYE
;
A
#
# COMPACT_ATOMS: atom_id res chain seq x y z
N ALA A 1 35.74 -0.82 58.76
CA ALA A 1 35.69 0.42 57.96
C ALA A 1 35.92 0.02 56.51
N VAL A 2 34.85 -0.33 55.78
CA VAL A 2 34.07 0.53 54.86
C VAL A 2 34.92 1.02 53.69
N GLY A 3 34.86 0.29 52.58
CA GLY A 3 35.12 0.81 51.24
C GLY A 3 33.80 0.88 50.50
N ASN A 4 33.10 2.01 50.61
CA ASN A 4 31.86 2.25 49.87
C ASN A 4 32.19 2.43 48.39
N ALA A 5 31.85 1.43 47.57
CA ALA A 5 31.84 1.57 46.12
C ALA A 5 30.68 2.50 45.74
N PHE A 6 31.00 3.72 45.33
CA PHE A 6 30.03 4.62 44.70
C PHE A 6 29.73 4.12 43.29
N ILE A 7 28.57 3.51 43.09
CA ILE A 7 28.02 3.25 41.76
C ILE A 7 27.30 4.52 41.31
N TYR A 8 27.88 5.21 40.32
CA TYR A 8 27.20 6.31 39.64
C TYR A 8 26.11 5.73 38.75
N SER A 9 24.84 5.93 39.13
CA SER A 9 23.70 5.64 38.27
C SER A 9 23.60 6.73 37.20
N LEU A 10 23.87 6.38 35.94
CA LEU A 10 23.52 7.20 34.78
C LEU A 10 22.02 7.03 34.51
N SER A 11 21.23 8.05 34.81
CA SER A 11 19.83 8.15 34.40
C SER A 11 19.74 8.93 33.09
N PHE A 12 19.22 8.29 32.05
CA PHE A 12 18.91 8.92 30.77
C PHE A 12 17.42 9.27 30.76
N THR A 13 17.11 10.55 30.56
CA THR A 13 15.74 11.00 30.30
C THR A 13 15.58 11.07 28.78
N THR A 14 14.81 10.14 28.21
CA THR A 14 14.39 10.22 26.81
C THR A 14 13.36 11.33 26.71
N VAL A 15 13.71 12.43 26.04
CA VAL A 15 12.75 13.44 25.63
C VAL A 15 12.15 12.95 24.32
N ASP A 16 10.82 12.80 24.27
CA ASP A 16 10.11 12.54 23.01
C ASP A 16 10.26 13.77 22.11
N VAL A 17 11.30 13.76 21.28
CA VAL A 17 11.44 14.71 20.18
C VAL A 17 10.47 14.27 19.09
N PRO A 18 9.59 15.14 18.58
CA PRO A 18 8.78 14.79 17.42
C PRO A 18 9.73 14.36 16.30
N VAL A 19 9.49 13.18 15.73
CA VAL A 19 10.28 12.65 14.62
C VAL A 19 10.25 13.69 13.51
N VAL A 20 11.36 14.41 13.32
CA VAL A 20 11.52 15.26 12.15
C VAL A 20 11.60 14.29 10.99
N ASP A 21 10.61 14.36 10.10
CA ASP A 21 10.63 13.60 8.87
C ASP A 21 11.88 14.00 8.07
N THR A 22 12.88 13.12 8.08
CA THR A 22 14.15 13.31 7.38
C THR A 22 14.10 12.69 5.99
N PHE A 23 12.94 12.18 5.56
CA PHE A 23 12.80 11.71 4.19
C PHE A 23 12.91 12.90 3.23
N PRO A 24 13.78 12.81 2.21
CA PRO A 24 13.90 13.86 1.22
C PRO A 24 12.56 14.05 0.51
N SER A 25 12.08 15.28 0.49
CA SER A 25 10.83 15.64 -0.19
C SER A 25 10.88 15.19 -1.66
N GLY A 26 9.89 14.41 -2.07
CA GLY A 26 9.79 13.87 -3.43
C GLY A 26 10.31 12.45 -3.65
N PHE A 27 10.97 11.82 -2.66
CA PHE A 27 11.37 10.40 -2.76
C PHE A 27 10.17 9.49 -3.06
N ASP A 28 9.06 9.68 -2.35
CA ASP A 28 7.83 8.91 -2.52
C ASP A 28 7.24 9.05 -3.93
N SER A 29 7.34 10.25 -4.53
CA SER A 29 6.84 10.48 -5.89
C SER A 29 7.71 9.82 -6.96
N TYR A 30 9.02 9.71 -6.71
CA TYR A 30 9.95 9.06 -7.63
C TYR A 30 9.83 7.54 -7.57
N THR A 31 9.74 6.97 -6.36
CA THR A 31 9.48 5.53 -6.18
C THR A 31 8.11 5.16 -6.74
N GLU A 32 7.08 5.97 -6.51
CA GLU A 32 5.74 5.72 -7.04
C GLU A 32 5.72 5.73 -8.58
N GLN A 33 6.37 6.70 -9.23
CA GLN A 33 6.48 6.75 -10.70
C GLN A 33 7.31 5.58 -11.27
N ARG A 34 8.37 5.18 -10.57
CA ARG A 34 9.18 4.02 -10.96
C ARG A 34 8.36 2.75 -10.85
N ASP A 35 7.66 2.55 -9.74
CA ASP A 35 6.85 1.37 -9.50
C ASP A 35 5.70 1.30 -10.51
N LEU A 36 5.03 2.42 -10.83
CA LEU A 36 4.03 2.46 -11.91
C LEU A 36 4.60 1.98 -13.26
N LYS A 37 5.86 2.30 -13.56
CA LYS A 37 6.49 1.97 -14.85
C LYS A 37 7.10 0.56 -14.89
N GLU A 38 7.69 0.10 -13.79
CA GLU A 38 8.50 -1.12 -13.75
C GLU A 38 7.78 -2.29 -13.08
N ARG A 39 6.87 -2.01 -12.14
CA ARG A 39 6.15 -2.98 -11.31
C ARG A 39 4.72 -2.50 -11.05
N PRO A 40 3.88 -2.41 -12.10
CA PRO A 40 2.51 -1.91 -11.97
C PRO A 40 1.65 -2.77 -11.03
N ASP A 41 2.05 -4.03 -10.82
CA ASP A 41 1.50 -4.92 -9.79
C ASP A 41 1.76 -4.41 -8.37
N ILE A 42 3.02 -4.09 -8.04
CA ILE A 42 3.36 -3.49 -6.74
C ILE A 42 2.70 -2.11 -6.58
N TYR A 43 2.66 -1.33 -7.66
CA TYR A 43 1.98 -0.04 -7.66
C TYR A 43 0.51 -0.17 -7.26
N LEU A 44 -0.25 -1.07 -7.90
CA LEU A 44 -1.65 -1.32 -7.57
C LEU A 44 -1.80 -1.84 -6.14
N ALA A 45 -0.94 -2.79 -5.71
CA ALA A 45 -0.94 -3.31 -4.34
C ALA A 45 -0.82 -2.20 -3.28
N ASN A 46 0.03 -1.19 -3.53
CA ASN A 46 0.21 -0.04 -2.63
C ASN A 46 -0.99 0.92 -2.60
N LYS A 47 -1.93 0.81 -3.55
CA LYS A 47 -3.18 1.59 -3.57
C LYS A 47 -4.35 0.88 -2.90
N LEU A 48 -4.15 -0.36 -2.43
CA LEU A 48 -5.19 -1.17 -1.81
C LEU A 48 -5.08 -1.14 -0.28
N PRO A 49 -6.21 -1.23 0.45
CA PRO A 49 -7.57 -1.44 -0.05
C PRO A 49 -8.21 -0.19 -0.66
N HIS A 50 -9.04 -0.38 -1.69
CA HIS A 50 -9.88 0.69 -2.26
C HIS A 50 -11.36 0.37 -2.09
N VAL A 51 -12.17 1.40 -1.80
CA VAL A 51 -13.60 1.26 -1.54
C VAL A 51 -14.38 2.32 -2.31
N SER A 52 -15.34 1.88 -3.11
CA SER A 52 -16.29 2.73 -3.83
C SER A 52 -17.73 2.41 -3.42
N GLU A 53 -18.70 3.05 -4.07
CA GLU A 53 -20.12 2.72 -3.89
C GLU A 53 -20.47 1.32 -4.43
N SER A 54 -19.83 0.90 -5.53
CA SER A 54 -20.18 -0.34 -6.24
C SER A 54 -19.28 -1.53 -5.89
N PHE A 55 -18.08 -1.31 -5.37
CA PHE A 55 -17.16 -2.39 -5.01
C PHE A 55 -16.19 -2.03 -3.88
N GLN A 56 -15.50 -3.05 -3.38
CA GLN A 56 -14.26 -2.93 -2.61
C GLN A 56 -13.20 -3.79 -3.27
N MET A 57 -12.02 -3.25 -3.55
CA MET A 57 -10.88 -4.03 -4.01
C MET A 57 -9.89 -4.24 -2.87
N ILE A 58 -9.43 -5.46 -2.71
CA ILE A 58 -8.41 -5.86 -1.73
C ILE A 58 -7.34 -6.71 -2.40
N LEU A 59 -6.14 -6.67 -1.83
CA LEU A 59 -5.04 -7.55 -2.20
C LEU A 59 -5.14 -8.86 -1.43
N GLU A 60 -5.02 -9.97 -2.13
CA GLU A 60 -4.71 -11.27 -1.57
C GLU A 60 -3.31 -11.67 -2.00
N VAL A 61 -2.46 -11.95 -1.00
CA VAL A 61 -1.10 -12.44 -1.20
C VAL A 61 -1.11 -13.95 -0.92
N PRO A 62 -1.15 -14.81 -1.94
CA PRO A 62 -1.06 -16.25 -1.72
C PRO A 62 0.32 -16.62 -1.14
N ASP A 63 0.40 -17.75 -0.43
CA ASP A 63 1.65 -18.25 0.15
C ASP A 63 2.74 -18.51 -0.91
N ASP A 64 2.32 -18.83 -2.14
CA ASP A 64 3.15 -18.95 -3.32
C ASP A 64 2.38 -18.43 -4.54
N GLY A 65 3.03 -17.64 -5.40
CA GLY A 65 2.44 -17.11 -6.64
C GLY A 65 2.25 -15.59 -6.69
N PRO A 66 1.65 -15.09 -7.79
CA PRO A 66 1.44 -13.66 -8.04
C PRO A 66 0.35 -13.07 -7.15
N TYR A 67 0.33 -11.74 -7.05
CA TYR A 67 -0.74 -11.00 -6.39
C TYR A 67 -2.10 -11.25 -7.04
N VAL A 68 -3.12 -11.47 -6.20
CA VAL A 68 -4.52 -11.61 -6.63
C VAL A 68 -5.31 -10.42 -6.12
N TYR A 69 -5.97 -9.70 -7.02
CA TYR A 69 -6.76 -8.52 -6.69
C TYR A 69 -8.25 -8.88 -6.63
N ARG A 70 -8.78 -9.06 -5.41
CA ARG A 70 -10.18 -9.43 -5.21
C ARG A 70 -11.07 -8.21 -5.18
N VAL A 71 -12.10 -8.22 -6.01
CA VAL A 71 -13.15 -7.21 -6.09
C VAL A 71 -14.41 -7.78 -5.46
N LYS A 72 -14.71 -7.33 -4.24
CA LYS A 72 -15.98 -7.60 -3.56
C LYS A 72 -17.06 -6.67 -4.10
N MET A 73 -18.07 -7.23 -4.74
CA MET A 73 -19.20 -6.49 -5.30
C MET A 73 -20.14 -6.02 -4.18
N LYS A 74 -20.54 -4.74 -4.23
CA LYS A 74 -21.56 -4.17 -3.32
C LYS A 74 -22.95 -4.07 -3.96
N ILE A 75 -23.02 -4.26 -5.28
CA ILE A 75 -24.24 -4.20 -6.09
C ILE A 75 -24.31 -5.42 -7.00
N ALA A 76 -25.52 -5.84 -7.38
CA ALA A 76 -25.73 -7.04 -8.21
C ALA A 76 -25.32 -6.86 -9.70
N ASN A 77 -25.17 -5.61 -10.18
CA ASN A 77 -24.86 -5.36 -11.58
C ASN A 77 -23.35 -5.55 -11.87
N VAL A 78 -22.97 -6.74 -12.31
CA VAL A 78 -21.58 -7.13 -12.63
C VAL A 78 -20.95 -6.21 -13.69
N GLU A 79 -21.67 -5.89 -14.76
CA GLU A 79 -21.13 -5.05 -15.85
C GLU A 79 -20.80 -3.64 -15.36
N LYS A 80 -21.69 -3.06 -14.53
CA LYS A 80 -21.43 -1.77 -13.89
C LYS A 80 -20.22 -1.85 -12.97
N VAL A 81 -20.11 -2.88 -12.12
CA VAL A 81 -18.93 -3.03 -11.22
C VAL A 81 -17.65 -3.13 -12.03
N ARG A 82 -17.61 -3.93 -13.09
CA ARG A 82 -16.43 -4.04 -13.96
C ARG A 82 -16.04 -2.69 -14.55
N LYS A 83 -17.02 -1.95 -15.08
CA LYS A 83 -16.78 -0.60 -15.62
C LYS A 83 -16.24 0.34 -14.54
N ASP A 84 -16.81 0.33 -13.34
CA ASP A 84 -16.37 1.19 -12.23
C ASP A 84 -14.96 0.83 -11.77
N VAL A 85 -14.60 -0.46 -11.70
CA VAL A 85 -13.23 -0.92 -11.39
C VAL A 85 -12.23 -0.42 -12.43
N ILE A 86 -12.49 -0.65 -13.73
CA ILE A 86 -11.62 -0.20 -14.81
C ILE A 86 -11.47 1.34 -14.79
N THR A 87 -12.58 2.05 -14.61
CA THR A 87 -12.58 3.52 -14.50
C THR A 87 -11.68 3.99 -13.36
N TRP A 88 -11.73 3.31 -12.20
CA TRP A 88 -10.86 3.62 -11.08
C TRP A 88 -9.38 3.28 -11.37
N LEU A 89 -9.09 2.12 -11.97
CA LEU A 89 -7.72 1.75 -12.33
C LEU A 89 -7.07 2.78 -13.27
N HIS A 90 -7.81 3.28 -14.28
CA HIS A 90 -7.32 4.38 -15.12
C HIS A 90 -7.12 5.68 -14.36
N SER A 91 -7.94 5.98 -13.35
CA SER A 91 -7.80 7.19 -12.54
C SER A 91 -6.49 7.24 -11.75
N ILE A 92 -5.87 6.08 -11.49
CA ILE A 92 -4.54 5.95 -10.88
C ILE A 92 -3.44 5.69 -11.92
N ASN A 93 -3.68 6.08 -13.18
CA ASN A 93 -2.74 6.03 -14.30
C ASN A 93 -2.31 4.62 -14.76
N LEU A 94 -3.07 3.57 -14.44
CA LEU A 94 -2.85 2.24 -15.02
C LEU A 94 -3.38 2.20 -16.46
N THR A 95 -2.59 1.62 -17.35
CA THR A 95 -2.94 1.43 -18.76
C THR A 95 -3.72 0.13 -18.96
N ASP A 96 -4.41 -0.01 -20.11
CA ASP A 96 -5.08 -1.26 -20.47
C ASP A 96 -4.12 -2.46 -20.51
N SER A 97 -2.85 -2.22 -20.87
CA SER A 97 -1.81 -3.25 -20.89
C SER A 97 -1.50 -3.75 -19.49
N ASP A 98 -1.31 -2.83 -18.53
CA ASP A 98 -1.04 -3.19 -17.13
C ASP A 98 -2.23 -3.96 -16.54
N ILE A 99 -3.44 -3.47 -16.78
CA ILE A 99 -4.68 -4.06 -16.26
C ILE A 99 -4.89 -5.48 -16.79
N ALA A 100 -4.55 -5.73 -18.06
CA ALA A 100 -4.68 -7.05 -18.66
C ALA A 100 -3.74 -8.11 -18.05
N GLU A 101 -2.64 -7.70 -17.41
CA GLU A 101 -1.68 -8.60 -16.76
C GLU A 101 -2.09 -8.97 -15.32
N PHE A 102 -3.03 -8.25 -14.72
CA PHE A 102 -3.45 -8.48 -13.34
C PHE A 102 -4.44 -9.64 -13.20
N ASP A 103 -4.25 -10.48 -12.17
CA ASP A 103 -5.26 -11.47 -11.74
C ASP A 103 -6.33 -10.77 -10.90
N ILE A 104 -7.35 -10.22 -11.58
CA ILE A 104 -8.50 -9.55 -10.95
C ILE A 104 -9.68 -10.52 -10.86
N ARG A 105 -10.13 -10.81 -9.63
CA ARG A 105 -11.24 -11.74 -9.37
C ARG A 105 -12.44 -11.01 -8.80
N TYR A 106 -13.61 -11.18 -9.42
CA TYR A 106 -14.86 -10.56 -9.01
C TYR A 106 -15.69 -11.53 -8.18
N GLU A 107 -16.11 -11.10 -7.00
CA GLU A 107 -16.82 -11.89 -5.98
C GLU A 107 -18.07 -11.18 -5.45
#